data_AF-A0A741KR87-F1
#
_entry.id   AF-A0A741KR87-F1
#
_cell.length_a   1.000
_cell.length_b   1.000
_cell.length_c   1.000
_cell.angle_alpha   90.00
_cell.angle_beta   90.00
_cell.angle_gamma   90.00
#
_symmetry.space_group_name_H-M   'P 1'
#
loop_
_entity.id
_entity.type
_entity.pdbx_description
1 polymer ?
#
loop_
_entity_poly.entity_id
_entity_poly.type
_entity_poly.pdbx_seq_one_letter_code
_entity_poly.pdbx_strand_id
1 'polypeptide(L)'
;MSVFRRIIYHSGWFILFGPLIGAAIAIGIINFLPAIIGGPDSFLLYFCRTIPELVIITGWIYSLLPAWLTGVACALIPLKLY
;
A
#
# COMPACT_ATOMS: atom_id res chain seq x y z
N MET A 1 17.57 -24.07 1.78
CA MET A 1 17.19 -22.87 1.00
C MET A 1 18.01 -21.69 1.51
N SER A 2 18.69 -20.90 0.64
CA SER A 2 19.52 -19.78 1.10
C SER A 2 18.67 -18.63 1.67
N VAL A 3 19.22 -17.85 2.61
CA VAL A 3 18.58 -16.67 3.20
C VAL A 3 18.10 -15.71 2.13
N PHE A 4 18.94 -15.45 1.12
CA PHE A 4 18.64 -14.58 0.00
C PHE A 4 17.38 -15.01 -0.78
N ARG A 5 17.19 -16.33 -0.98
CA ARG A 5 16.01 -16.87 -1.68
C ARG A 5 14.72 -16.71 -0.86
N ARG A 6 14.80 -16.75 0.48
CA ARG A 6 13.65 -16.53 1.37
C ARG A 6 13.25 -15.06 1.43
N ILE A 7 14.23 -14.15 1.45
CA ILE A 7 13.98 -12.71 1.36
C ILE A 7 13.29 -12.39 0.04
N ILE A 8 13.80 -12.89 -1.08
CA ILE A 8 13.17 -12.67 -2.39
C ILE A 8 11.75 -13.24 -2.43
N TYR A 9 11.51 -14.42 -1.84
CA TYR A 9 10.18 -15.02 -1.77
C TYR A 9 9.19 -14.14 -0.98
N HIS A 10 9.57 -13.63 0.20
CA HIS A 10 8.71 -12.73 0.98
C HIS A 10 8.55 -11.34 0.35
N SER A 11 9.60 -10.81 -0.28
CA SER A 11 9.54 -9.54 -1.00
C SER A 11 8.76 -9.62 -2.32
N GLY A 12 8.70 -10.80 -2.94
CA GLY A 12 7.93 -11.04 -4.17
C GLY A 12 6.43 -10.79 -3.98
N TRP A 13 5.87 -11.18 -2.83
CA TRP A 13 4.48 -10.87 -2.48
C TRP A 13 4.24 -9.37 -2.39
N PHE A 14 5.18 -8.63 -1.78
CA PHE A 14 5.09 -7.17 -1.66
C PHE A 14 5.18 -6.46 -3.02
N ILE A 15 6.05 -6.95 -3.91
CA ILE A 15 6.17 -6.44 -5.28
C ILE A 15 4.90 -6.73 -6.09
N LEU A 16 4.20 -7.84 -5.83
CA LEU A 16 2.92 -8.15 -6.45
C LEU A 16 1.80 -7.18 -5.99
N PHE A 17 1.84 -6.76 -4.72
CA PHE A 17 0.88 -5.80 -4.15
C PHE A 17 1.25 -4.32 -4.42
N GLY A 18 2.50 -4.02 -4.76
CA GLY A 18 2.96 -2.67 -5.10
C GLY A 18 2.18 -1.98 -6.23
N PRO A 19 1.89 -2.66 -7.36
CA PRO A 19 1.04 -2.14 -8.42
C PRO A 19 -0.39 -1.80 -7.96
N LEU A 20 -0.94 -2.53 -6.99
CA LEU A 20 -2.26 -2.25 -6.41
C LEU A 20 -2.25 -0.97 -5.58
N ILE A 21 -1.12 -0.65 -4.92
CA ILE A 21 -0.91 0.63 -4.25
C ILE A 21 -0.88 1.78 -5.27
N GLY A 22 -0.14 1.62 -6.37
CA GLY A 22 -0.07 2.63 -7.44
C GLY A 22 -1.43 2.89 -8.10
N ALA A 23 -2.21 1.84 -8.37
CA ALA A 23 -3.55 1.94 -8.92
C ALA A 23 -4.50 2.69 -7.96
N ALA A 24 -4.42 2.41 -6.66
CA ALA A 24 -5.29 3.05 -5.69
C ALA A 24 -4.95 4.54 -5.50
N ILE A 25 -3.67 4.90 -5.49
CA ILE A 25 -3.23 6.30 -5.49
C ILE A 25 -3.74 7.04 -6.74
N ALA A 26 -3.66 6.42 -7.92
CA ALA A 26 -4.17 6.99 -9.16
C ALA A 26 -5.69 7.24 -9.10
N ILE A 27 -6.46 6.29 -8.54
CA ILE A 27 -7.91 6.44 -8.32
C ILE A 27 -8.18 7.63 -7.40
N GLY A 28 -7.47 7.74 -6.28
CA GLY A 28 -7.59 8.87 -5.35
C GLY A 28 -7.31 10.22 -6.03
N ILE A 29 -6.25 10.30 -6.84
CA ILE A 29 -5.91 11.52 -7.59
C ILE A 29 -7.00 11.89 -8.61
N ILE A 30 -7.49 10.91 -9.38
CA ILE A 30 -8.56 11.13 -10.38
C ILE A 30 -9.85 11.62 -9.70
N ASN A 31 -10.19 11.07 -8.54
CA ASN A 31 -11.38 11.48 -7.78
C ASN A 31 -11.21 12.86 -7.11
N PHE A 32 -9.97 13.26 -6.80
CA PHE A 32 -9.68 14.56 -6.19
C PHE A 32 -9.49 15.70 -7.21
N LEU A 33 -9.08 15.39 -8.44
CA LEU A 33 -8.80 16.38 -9.48
C LEU A 33 -10.00 17.32 -9.78
N PRO A 34 -11.26 16.84 -9.83
CA PRO A 34 -12.43 17.70 -9.98
C PRO A 34 -12.66 18.64 -8.78
N ALA A 35 -12.24 18.24 -7.56
CA ALA A 35 -12.33 19.09 -6.37
C ALA A 35 -11.43 20.34 -6.49
N ILE A 36 -10.27 20.18 -7.13
CA ILE A 36 -9.29 21.25 -7.33
C ILE A 36 -9.76 22.21 -8.44
N ILE A 37 -10.40 21.67 -9.49
CA ILE A 37 -10.78 22.44 -10.70
C ILE A 37 -12.18 23.06 -10.58
N GLY A 38 -13.11 22.42 -9.87
CA GLY A 38 -14.55 22.72 -9.93
C GLY A 38 -15.07 23.81 -8.97
N GLY A 39 -14.20 24.61 -8.34
CA GLY A 39 -14.63 25.66 -7.40
C GLY A 39 -15.14 25.13 -6.04
N PRO A 40 -15.46 26.03 -5.09
CA PRO A 40 -15.66 25.70 -3.68
C PRO A 40 -16.84 24.74 -3.41
N ASP A 41 -17.88 24.79 -4.24
CA ASP A 41 -19.11 24.02 -4.06
C ASP A 41 -18.90 22.52 -4.38
N SER A 42 -18.00 22.23 -5.32
CA SER A 42 -17.64 20.87 -5.71
C SER A 42 -16.55 20.29 -4.82
N PHE A 43 -15.70 21.14 -4.22
CA PHE A 43 -14.61 20.71 -3.35
C PHE A 43 -15.09 19.82 -2.21
N LEU A 44 -16.12 20.23 -1.47
CA LEU A 44 -16.65 19.50 -0.31
C LEU A 44 -17.20 18.11 -0.70
N LEU A 45 -17.90 18.04 -1.84
CA LEU A 45 -18.54 16.83 -2.34
C LEU A 45 -17.49 15.80 -2.81
N TYR A 46 -16.49 16.25 -3.56
CA TYR A 46 -15.38 15.40 -3.98
C TYR A 46 -14.45 15.05 -2.81
N PHE A 47 -14.21 15.96 -1.88
CA PHE A 47 -13.42 15.71 -0.67
C PHE A 47 -14.04 14.62 0.19
N CYS A 48 -15.34 14.69 0.49
CA CYS A 48 -16.06 13.65 1.22
C CYS A 48 -16.07 12.30 0.50
N ARG A 49 -16.07 12.29 -0.85
CA ARG A 49 -15.99 11.07 -1.64
C ARG A 49 -14.60 10.43 -1.64
N THR A 50 -13.54 11.24 -1.61
CA THR A 50 -12.15 10.76 -1.79
C THR A 50 -11.48 10.40 -0.47
N ILE A 51 -11.88 11.02 0.65
CA ILE A 51 -11.36 10.73 2.00
C ILE A 51 -11.45 9.23 2.37
N PRO A 52 -12.59 8.54 2.21
CA PRO A 52 -12.68 7.12 2.53
C PRO A 52 -11.72 6.26 1.72
N GLU A 53 -11.55 6.59 0.43
CA GLU A 53 -10.62 5.89 -0.46
C GLU A 53 -9.17 6.10 0.01
N LEU A 54 -8.77 7.33 0.33
CA LEU A 54 -7.46 7.64 0.88
C LEU A 54 -7.21 6.94 2.23
N VAL A 55 -8.20 6.85 3.10
CA VAL A 55 -8.09 6.15 4.40
C VAL A 55 -7.91 4.65 4.19
N ILE A 56 -8.64 4.04 3.26
CA ILE A 56 -8.48 2.61 2.94
C ILE A 56 -7.08 2.35 2.36
N ILE A 57 -6.62 3.19 1.45
CA ILE A 57 -5.30 3.07 0.80
C ILE A 57 -4.19 3.22 1.83
N THR A 58 -4.23 4.28 2.64
CA THR A 58 -3.22 4.52 3.67
C THR A 58 -3.24 3.43 4.72
N GLY A 59 -4.42 3.01 5.20
CA GLY A 59 -4.58 1.88 6.11
C GLY A 59 -4.00 0.57 5.55
N TRP A 60 -4.21 0.29 4.27
CA TRP A 60 -3.61 -0.85 3.57
C TRP A 60 -2.08 -0.75 3.52
N ILE A 61 -1.52 0.41 3.14
CA ILE A 61 -0.06 0.64 3.09
C ILE A 61 0.56 0.46 4.48
N TYR A 62 -0.05 1.06 5.50
CA TYR A 62 0.41 0.95 6.89
C TYR A 62 0.29 -0.46 7.46
N SER A 63 -0.58 -1.31 6.90
CA SER A 63 -0.73 -2.72 7.32
C SER A 63 0.22 -3.66 6.55
N LEU A 64 0.46 -3.37 5.28
CA LEU A 64 1.34 -4.15 4.40
C LEU A 64 2.81 -3.99 4.80
N LEU A 65 3.26 -2.76 5.11
CA LEU A 65 4.67 -2.48 5.41
C LEU A 65 5.19 -3.25 6.65
N PRO A 66 4.47 -3.29 7.80
CA PRO A 66 4.86 -4.12 8.94
C PRO A 66 4.84 -5.61 8.60
N ALA A 67 3.83 -6.10 7.88
CA ALA A 67 3.74 -7.50 7.49
C ALA A 67 4.93 -7.94 6.61
N TRP A 68 5.39 -7.06 5.72
CA TRP A 68 6.60 -7.29 4.93
C TRP A 68 7.86 -7.30 5.79
N LEU A 69 8.01 -6.32 6.69
CA LEU A 69 9.14 -6.27 7.63
C LEU A 69 9.20 -7.53 8.49
N THR A 70 8.06 -8.05 8.96
CA THR A 70 7.97 -9.31 9.68
C THR A 70 8.37 -10.50 8.81
N GLY A 71 7.91 -10.57 7.56
CA GLY A 71 8.32 -11.63 6.62
C GLY A 71 9.82 -11.64 6.33
N VAL A 72 10.43 -10.46 6.17
CA VAL A 72 11.88 -10.31 6.00
C VAL A 72 12.62 -10.70 7.29
N ALA A 73 12.15 -10.26 8.46
CA ALA A 73 12.73 -10.63 9.74
C ALA A 73 12.71 -12.16 9.95
N CYS A 74 11.59 -12.82 9.67
CA CYS A 74 11.47 -14.28 9.71
C CYS A 74 12.42 -14.98 8.73
N ALA A 75 12.62 -14.42 7.53
CA ALA A 75 13.54 -14.99 6.54
C ALA A 75 15.03 -14.91 6.97
N LEU A 76 15.36 -13.96 7.85
CA LEU A 76 16.69 -13.76 8.42
C LEU A 76 16.97 -14.69 9.62
N ILE A 77 15.96 -15.30 10.23
CA ILE A 77 16.14 -16.23 11.35
C ILE A 77 16.95 -17.46 10.86
N PRO A 78 18.03 -17.84 11.57
CA PRO A 78 18.79 -19.04 11.25
C PRO A 78 17.91 -20.28 11.40
N LEU A 79 17.92 -21.16 10.40
CA LEU A 79 17.14 -22.41 10.36
C LEU A 79 17.43 -23.37 11.53
N LYS A 80 18.50 -23.16 12.31
CA LYS A 80 18.91 -24.04 13.42
C LYS A 80 18.11 -23.85 14.72
N LEU A 81 17.14 -22.94 14.76
CA LEU A 81 16.26 -22.72 15.91
C LEU A 81 14.88 -23.40 15.78
N TYR A 82 14.68 -24.18 14.70
CA TYR A 82 13.48 -25.00 14.46
C TYR A 82 13.81 -26.49 14.50
#